data_AF-A0A665VDP4-F1
#
_entry.id   AF-A0A665VDP4-F1
#
_cell.length_a   1.000
_cell.length_b   1.000
_cell.length_c   1.000
_cell.angle_alpha   90.00
_cell.angle_beta   90.00
_cell.angle_gamma   90.00
#
_symmetry.space_group_name_H-M   'P 1'
#
loop_
_entity.id
_entity.type
_entity.pdbx_description
1 polymer ?
#
loop_
_entity_poly.entity_id
_entity_poly.type
_entity_poly.pdbx_seq_one_letter_code
_entity_poly.pdbx_strand_id
1 'polypeptide(L)'
;MLFISDALTGSGDEESGRQLGEVELQCALCMKWFTADTFGIDTVTCLPFMTNYVFHCNVCHHSGNTYFLRKQANLKEMCLTALANLTWRSRTQDEHPKTMFSKDKDIIPFIDKYWECMTTRQRPGKLTWPNNIVKTMSKERDVFLVKEHPDPGSKDPEEEYPKFGLLDQDLGNIGPSYDTQKQTTATPTAGGLNGALAPGPGKGRGAKRKQQQQQEGAAAGATKRTRSDPLFSAQRLPPHGYPLEHPFNKDGYRYILAEPDPHAPDPEKLELDCWAGKPIPGDLYRACLYERVLLALHDRAPQLKISDDRLTVTGEKGYSMVRASHGVRKGSWYFEVSVDDMPAETAARLGWSQPLGNLQAPLGYDKFSYSWRSKKGTRFHQSIGKHYSSGYGQGDTLGFFIELPDGTETAKALPDTYKDKALIKFKSYLYFEEKDYVDKAEKSLKSMSPSRMVFYKNGVSQGVAFENLFEGIYFPAISLYKSCTVSVNFGPHFKHPPKDVKFQPMSDMGWGAVIEHTLADMLYHVETEVDGRRSPPWEG
;
A
#
# COMPACT_ATOMS: atom_id res chain seq x y z
N MET A 1 -37.83 -0.45 0.60
CA MET A 1 -37.44 0.23 -0.66
C MET A 1 -35.92 0.24 -0.69
N LEU A 2 -35.33 -0.75 -1.35
CA LEU A 2 -33.89 -0.88 -1.53
C LEU A 2 -33.53 -0.14 -2.83
N PHE A 3 -32.68 0.88 -2.73
CA PHE A 3 -32.07 1.49 -3.90
C PHE A 3 -30.98 0.54 -4.41
N ILE A 4 -31.20 -0.03 -5.58
CA ILE A 4 -30.20 -0.73 -6.38
C ILE A 4 -29.27 0.37 -6.93
N SER A 5 -28.00 0.40 -6.51
CA SER A 5 -27.00 1.21 -7.21
C SER A 5 -26.55 0.41 -8.43
N ASP A 6 -27.00 0.80 -9.61
CA ASP A 6 -26.46 0.30 -10.87
C ASP A 6 -24.95 0.59 -10.91
N ALA A 7 -24.16 -0.46 -11.08
CA ALA A 7 -22.75 -0.32 -11.43
C ALA A 7 -22.69 0.36 -12.80
N LEU A 8 -22.21 1.61 -12.83
CA LEU A 8 -21.95 2.35 -14.06
C LEU A 8 -20.93 1.57 -14.90
N THR A 9 -21.43 0.76 -15.83
CA THR A 9 -20.65 0.23 -16.94
C THR A 9 -20.35 1.41 -17.85
N GLY A 10 -19.16 2.01 -17.71
CA GLY A 10 -18.65 2.97 -18.68
C GLY A 10 -18.37 2.27 -20.02
N SER A 11 -19.40 2.02 -20.82
CA SER A 11 -19.25 1.70 -22.24
C SER A 11 -18.83 2.98 -22.96
N GLY A 12 -17.51 3.19 -23.07
CA GLY A 12 -16.92 4.27 -23.86
C GLY A 12 -17.04 4.03 -25.35
N ASP A 13 -18.28 4.03 -25.84
CA ASP A 13 -18.68 4.06 -27.25
C ASP A 13 -19.50 5.34 -27.52
N GLU A 14 -18.95 6.49 -27.15
CA GLU A 14 -19.21 7.75 -27.86
C GLU A 14 -17.87 8.47 -27.99
N GLU A 15 -17.67 9.12 -29.13
CA GLU A 15 -16.48 9.86 -29.53
C GLU A 15 -16.35 11.15 -28.67
N SER A 16 -16.21 11.01 -27.36
CA SER A 16 -16.12 12.13 -26.43
C SER A 16 -14.69 12.68 -26.45
N GLY A 17 -14.53 13.87 -27.01
CA GLY A 17 -13.29 14.63 -26.88
C GLY A 17 -12.90 14.89 -25.42
N ARG A 18 -11.63 15.25 -25.20
CA ARG A 18 -11.09 15.67 -23.89
C ARG A 18 -11.99 16.73 -23.23
N GLN A 19 -12.39 16.51 -21.98
CA GLN A 19 -13.08 17.48 -21.12
C GLN A 19 -12.04 18.28 -20.32
N LEU A 20 -11.35 19.18 -21.02
CA LEU A 20 -10.26 19.97 -20.44
C LEU A 20 -10.78 20.84 -19.29
N GLY A 21 -10.11 20.78 -18.13
CA GLY A 21 -10.49 21.50 -16.91
C GLY A 21 -11.01 20.61 -15.80
N GLU A 22 -11.44 19.40 -16.15
CA GLU A 22 -11.78 18.34 -15.19
C GLU A 22 -10.59 17.42 -14.93
N VAL A 23 -10.69 16.58 -13.89
CA VAL A 23 -9.69 15.53 -13.62
C VAL A 23 -9.92 14.37 -14.60
N GLU A 24 -9.12 14.34 -15.65
CA GLU A 24 -9.12 13.28 -16.66
C GLU A 24 -7.90 12.36 -16.53
N LEU A 25 -8.12 11.06 -16.76
CA LEU A 25 -7.10 10.02 -16.68
C LEU A 25 -7.00 9.24 -18.00
N GLN A 26 -5.78 9.10 -18.52
CA GLN A 26 -5.50 8.32 -19.71
C GLN A 26 -5.11 6.89 -19.32
N CYS A 27 -5.78 5.89 -19.89
CA CYS A 27 -5.46 4.50 -19.63
C CYS A 27 -4.13 4.09 -20.30
N ALA A 28 -3.21 3.50 -19.54
CA ALA A 28 -1.91 3.05 -20.04
C ALA A 28 -1.97 1.91 -21.07
N LEU A 29 -3.12 1.25 -21.18
CA LEU A 29 -3.31 0.07 -22.04
C LEU A 29 -4.06 0.41 -23.32
N CYS A 30 -5.22 1.05 -23.23
CA CYS A 30 -6.01 1.42 -24.41
C CYS A 30 -5.76 2.86 -24.90
N MET A 31 -4.99 3.67 -24.17
CA MET A 31 -4.69 5.08 -24.46
C MET A 31 -5.91 6.01 -24.53
N LYS A 32 -7.11 5.52 -24.19
CA LYS A 32 -8.34 6.32 -24.09
C LYS A 32 -8.33 7.17 -22.82
N TRP A 33 -8.97 8.34 -22.91
CA TRP A 33 -9.18 9.28 -21.80
C TRP A 33 -10.53 9.05 -21.14
N PHE A 34 -10.58 9.26 -19.83
CA PHE A 34 -11.78 9.12 -19.03
C PHE A 34 -11.82 10.18 -17.95
N THR A 35 -13.00 10.64 -17.55
CA THR A 35 -13.14 11.46 -16.34
C THR A 35 -12.99 10.59 -15.10
N ALA A 36 -12.29 11.08 -14.08
CA ALA A 36 -12.04 10.33 -12.85
C ALA A 36 -13.35 9.93 -12.12
N ASP A 37 -14.38 10.78 -12.21
CA ASP A 37 -15.71 10.55 -11.63
C ASP A 37 -16.39 9.30 -12.21
N THR A 38 -16.14 8.97 -13.48
CA THR A 38 -16.69 7.77 -14.13
C THR A 38 -16.32 6.48 -13.38
N PHE A 39 -15.20 6.49 -12.66
CA PHE A 39 -14.70 5.33 -11.93
C PHE A 39 -14.73 5.47 -10.41
N GLY A 40 -15.41 6.50 -9.88
CA GLY A 40 -15.46 6.76 -8.43
C GLY A 40 -14.08 6.98 -7.80
N ILE A 41 -13.13 7.51 -8.57
CA ILE A 41 -11.79 7.83 -8.05
C ILE A 41 -11.90 9.10 -7.22
N ASP A 42 -11.33 9.08 -6.01
CA ASP A 42 -11.25 10.28 -5.17
C ASP A 42 -10.38 11.36 -5.84
N THR A 43 -11.04 12.42 -6.30
CA THR A 43 -10.43 13.55 -7.00
C THR A 43 -9.93 14.64 -6.05
N VAL A 44 -10.14 14.54 -4.73
CA VAL A 44 -9.73 15.57 -3.74
C VAL A 44 -8.23 15.87 -3.82
N THR A 45 -7.42 14.86 -4.18
CA THR A 45 -5.97 15.01 -4.31
C THR A 45 -5.47 15.04 -5.76
N CYS A 46 -6.37 15.19 -6.73
CA CYS A 46 -6.04 15.22 -8.14
C CYS A 46 -6.16 16.64 -8.70
N LEU A 47 -5.46 16.89 -9.81
CA LEU A 47 -5.59 18.13 -10.57
C LEU A 47 -5.81 17.80 -12.04
N PRO A 48 -6.56 18.64 -12.78
CA PRO A 48 -6.52 18.63 -14.23
C PRO A 48 -5.08 18.70 -14.74
N PHE A 49 -4.81 18.08 -15.89
CA PHE A 49 -3.51 18.10 -16.56
C PHE A 49 -2.33 17.48 -15.77
N MET A 50 -2.59 16.76 -14.67
CA MET A 50 -1.53 15.98 -14.02
C MET A 50 -1.03 14.86 -14.95
N THR A 51 0.26 14.52 -14.87
CA THR A 51 0.87 13.47 -15.71
C THR A 51 1.57 12.39 -14.91
N ASN A 52 1.74 12.60 -13.60
CA ASN A 52 2.44 11.72 -12.68
C ASN A 52 1.50 10.66 -12.08
N TYR A 53 0.95 9.77 -12.90
CA TYR A 53 0.15 8.63 -12.45
C TYR A 53 0.27 7.43 -13.39
N VAL A 54 -0.30 6.29 -12.96
CA VAL A 54 -0.63 5.14 -13.80
C VAL A 54 -2.09 4.82 -13.61
N PHE A 55 -2.80 4.66 -14.72
CA PHE A 55 -4.22 4.38 -14.71
C PHE A 55 -4.56 3.24 -15.67
N HIS A 56 -5.32 2.24 -15.22
CA HIS A 56 -5.93 1.21 -16.04
C HIS A 56 -7.45 1.26 -15.85
N CYS A 57 -8.20 1.39 -16.95
CA CYS A 57 -9.65 1.30 -16.89
C CYS A 57 -10.09 -0.13 -16.51
N ASN A 58 -11.30 -0.24 -15.96
CA ASN A 58 -11.92 -1.52 -15.59
C ASN A 58 -11.99 -2.54 -16.74
N VAL A 59 -12.09 -2.09 -18.00
CA VAL A 59 -12.09 -2.96 -19.19
C VAL A 59 -10.71 -3.55 -19.46
N CYS A 60 -9.64 -2.77 -19.30
CA CYS A 60 -8.29 -3.21 -19.63
C CYS A 60 -7.59 -3.92 -18.47
N HIS A 61 -8.01 -3.69 -17.24
CA HIS A 61 -7.43 -4.34 -16.07
C HIS A 61 -7.89 -5.80 -15.95
N HIS A 62 -6.97 -6.74 -15.74
CA HIS A 62 -7.26 -8.18 -15.74
C HIS A 62 -8.26 -8.63 -14.66
N SER A 63 -8.44 -7.84 -13.59
CA SER A 63 -9.40 -8.11 -12.52
C SER A 63 -10.79 -7.51 -12.74
N GLY A 64 -11.02 -6.78 -13.84
CA GLY A 64 -12.27 -6.04 -14.08
C GLY A 64 -12.44 -4.78 -13.22
N ASN A 65 -11.45 -4.45 -12.38
CA ASN A 65 -11.47 -3.28 -11.51
C ASN A 65 -10.64 -2.13 -12.08
N THR A 66 -10.97 -0.91 -11.71
CA THR A 66 -10.14 0.26 -12.03
C THR A 66 -8.86 0.26 -11.18
N TYR A 67 -7.71 0.50 -11.82
CA TYR A 67 -6.43 0.70 -11.13
C TYR A 67 -5.96 2.14 -11.32
N PHE A 68 -5.71 2.85 -10.23
CA PHE A 68 -5.18 4.21 -10.24
C PHE A 68 -4.10 4.35 -9.18
N LEU A 69 -2.90 4.76 -9.60
CA LEU A 69 -1.78 5.00 -8.73
C LEU A 69 -1.11 6.33 -9.08
N ARG A 70 -1.11 7.28 -8.14
CA ARG A 70 -0.31 8.50 -8.25
C ARG A 70 1.17 8.19 -8.03
N LYS A 71 2.00 8.75 -8.91
CA LYS A 71 3.46 8.74 -8.78
C LYS A 71 3.94 10.06 -8.19
N GLN A 72 5.13 10.05 -7.59
CA GLN A 72 5.74 11.28 -7.09
C GLN A 72 6.12 12.18 -8.27
N ALA A 73 5.55 13.39 -8.34
CA ALA A 73 5.95 14.37 -9.35
C ALA A 73 7.37 14.89 -9.10
N ASN A 74 8.13 15.03 -10.17
CA ASN A 74 9.35 15.83 -10.20
C ASN A 74 9.03 17.31 -10.49
N LEU A 75 10.02 18.20 -10.33
CA LEU A 75 9.78 19.64 -10.50
C LEU A 75 9.33 20.04 -11.92
N LYS A 76 9.76 19.30 -12.96
CA LYS A 76 9.29 19.52 -14.35
C LYS A 76 7.79 19.25 -14.45
N GLU A 77 7.34 18.11 -13.94
CA GLU A 77 5.92 17.72 -13.96
C GLU A 77 5.05 18.68 -13.12
N MET A 78 5.56 19.17 -11.99
CA MET A 78 4.88 20.19 -11.18
C MET A 78 4.70 21.51 -11.96
N CYS A 79 5.77 21.99 -12.62
CA CYS A 79 5.70 23.19 -13.45
C CYS A 79 4.78 23.02 -14.66
N LEU A 80 4.81 21.86 -15.32
CA LEU A 80 3.92 21.51 -16.44
C LEU A 80 2.45 21.57 -15.99
N THR A 81 2.12 20.89 -14.90
CA THR A 81 0.76 20.86 -14.35
C THR A 81 0.30 22.27 -13.96
N ALA A 82 1.17 23.06 -13.33
CA ALA A 82 0.87 24.45 -12.95
C ALA A 82 0.57 25.32 -14.17
N LEU A 83 1.46 25.32 -15.17
CA LEU A 83 1.27 26.12 -16.38
C LEU A 83 0.05 25.68 -17.20
N ALA A 84 -0.22 24.38 -17.30
CA ALA A 84 -1.39 23.88 -18.01
C ALA A 84 -2.70 24.38 -17.37
N ASN A 85 -2.79 24.30 -16.05
CA ASN A 85 -3.95 24.80 -15.30
C ASN A 85 -4.06 26.33 -15.39
N LEU A 86 -2.97 27.07 -15.25
CA LEU A 86 -2.96 28.53 -15.37
C LEU A 86 -3.40 28.97 -16.79
N THR A 87 -2.88 28.30 -17.82
CA THR A 87 -3.24 28.54 -19.22
C THR A 87 -4.72 28.25 -19.46
N TRP A 88 -5.23 27.11 -18.98
CA TRP A 88 -6.64 26.77 -19.10
C TRP A 88 -7.54 27.80 -18.39
N ARG A 89 -7.19 28.20 -17.15
CA ARG A 89 -7.96 29.21 -16.40
C ARG A 89 -7.98 30.55 -17.12
N SER A 90 -6.83 31.00 -17.61
CA SER A 90 -6.74 32.27 -18.32
C SER A 90 -7.55 32.26 -19.63
N ARG A 91 -7.57 31.14 -20.35
CA ARG A 91 -8.40 30.98 -21.57
C ARG A 91 -9.91 30.96 -21.31
N THR A 92 -10.32 30.51 -20.13
CA THR A 92 -11.74 30.29 -19.81
C THR A 92 -12.34 31.41 -18.95
N GLN A 93 -11.52 32.15 -18.21
CA GLN A 93 -11.98 33.12 -17.21
C GLN A 93 -11.52 34.56 -17.49
N ASP A 94 -10.42 34.78 -18.19
CA ASP A 94 -9.91 36.12 -18.45
C ASP A 94 -10.45 36.67 -19.78
N GLU A 95 -10.79 37.97 -19.83
CA GLU A 95 -11.15 38.65 -21.08
C GLU A 95 -9.98 38.66 -22.10
N HIS A 96 -8.75 38.66 -21.60
CA HIS A 96 -7.53 38.66 -22.39
C HIS A 96 -6.61 37.49 -21.98
N PRO A 97 -6.78 36.32 -22.61
CA PRO A 97 -6.04 35.11 -22.22
C PRO A 97 -4.53 35.27 -22.32
N LYS A 98 -3.85 34.86 -21.26
CA LYS A 98 -2.38 34.83 -21.14
C LYS A 98 -1.85 33.45 -21.52
N THR A 99 -0.68 33.45 -22.16
CA THR A 99 0.08 32.23 -22.50
C THR A 99 1.39 32.11 -21.72
N MET A 100 1.76 33.16 -20.98
CA MET A 100 2.99 33.29 -20.22
C MET A 100 2.68 33.81 -18.82
N PHE A 101 3.27 33.19 -17.80
CA PHE A 101 2.96 33.39 -16.39
C PHE A 101 4.22 33.70 -15.59
N SER A 102 4.14 34.65 -14.66
CA SER A 102 5.25 35.04 -13.80
C SER A 102 5.62 33.92 -12.84
N LYS A 103 6.92 33.67 -12.67
CA LYS A 103 7.41 32.72 -11.65
C LYS A 103 6.86 33.04 -10.27
N ASP A 104 7.04 34.29 -9.84
CA ASP A 104 6.81 34.69 -8.45
C ASP A 104 5.34 35.03 -8.17
N LYS A 105 4.61 35.58 -9.16
CA LYS A 105 3.20 35.96 -8.98
C LYS A 105 2.20 34.85 -9.32
N ASP A 106 2.55 33.92 -10.21
CA ASP A 106 1.59 32.92 -10.71
C ASP A 106 2.01 31.48 -10.37
N ILE A 107 3.21 31.06 -10.80
CA ILE A 107 3.64 29.66 -10.75
C ILE A 107 3.90 29.20 -9.31
N ILE A 108 4.67 29.98 -8.53
CA ILE A 108 4.97 29.64 -7.14
C ILE A 108 3.68 29.58 -6.30
N PRO A 109 2.79 30.59 -6.32
CA PRO A 109 1.53 30.53 -5.58
C PRO A 109 0.63 29.38 -6.00
N PHE A 110 0.58 29.03 -7.30
CA PHE A 110 -0.20 27.89 -7.76
C PHE A 110 0.33 26.58 -7.18
N ILE A 111 1.63 26.32 -7.29
CA ILE A 111 2.26 25.10 -6.75
C ILE A 111 2.12 25.04 -5.23
N ASP A 112 2.24 26.18 -4.55
CA ASP A 112 2.10 26.24 -3.09
C ASP A 112 0.66 25.94 -2.64
N LYS A 113 -0.34 26.50 -3.34
CA LYS A 113 -1.77 26.25 -3.08
C LYS A 113 -2.16 24.79 -3.26
N TYR A 114 -1.62 24.14 -4.29
CA TYR A 114 -1.97 22.75 -4.63
C TYR A 114 -0.86 21.74 -4.32
N TRP A 115 0.00 22.04 -3.35
CA TRP A 115 1.16 21.22 -3.00
C TRP A 115 0.81 19.74 -2.80
N GLU A 116 -0.26 19.46 -2.04
CA GLU A 116 -0.71 18.10 -1.71
C GLU A 116 -1.24 17.33 -2.95
N CYS A 117 -1.78 18.05 -3.94
CA CYS A 117 -2.23 17.46 -5.19
C CYS A 117 -1.07 17.22 -6.17
N MET A 118 0.03 17.96 -6.04
CA MET A 118 1.19 17.83 -6.92
C MET A 118 2.17 16.77 -6.46
N THR A 119 2.41 16.64 -5.16
CA THR A 119 3.44 15.73 -4.64
C THR A 119 2.98 14.99 -3.40
N THR A 120 3.50 13.77 -3.23
CA THR A 120 3.32 12.96 -2.01
C THR A 120 4.34 13.31 -0.93
N ARG A 121 5.26 14.25 -1.19
CA ARG A 121 6.26 14.70 -0.21
C ARG A 121 5.64 15.60 0.87
N GLN A 122 6.00 15.34 2.12
CA GLN A 122 5.73 16.27 3.23
C GLN A 122 6.29 17.66 2.92
N ARG A 123 5.51 18.70 3.21
CA ARG A 123 5.86 20.08 2.95
C ARG A 123 7.09 20.47 3.79
N PRO A 124 8.22 20.85 3.17
CA PRO A 124 9.41 21.24 3.93
C PRO A 124 9.17 22.54 4.70
N GLY A 125 9.70 22.65 5.91
CA GLY A 125 9.63 23.90 6.70
C GLY A 125 10.34 25.10 6.07
N LYS A 126 11.26 24.87 5.12
CA LYS A 126 11.85 25.89 4.23
C LYS A 126 11.71 25.45 2.78
N LEU A 127 11.00 26.22 1.96
CA LEU A 127 10.77 25.93 0.54
C LEU A 127 12.02 26.30 -0.28
N THR A 128 12.81 25.30 -0.67
CA THR A 128 14.01 25.50 -1.51
C THR A 128 13.76 25.25 -3.00
N TRP A 129 12.62 24.65 -3.35
CA TRP A 129 12.22 24.37 -4.73
C TRP A 129 12.01 25.62 -5.61
N PRO A 130 11.55 26.78 -5.10
CA PRO A 130 11.36 27.98 -5.94
C PRO A 130 12.66 28.43 -6.64
N ASN A 131 13.80 28.19 -5.99
CA ASN A 131 15.12 28.54 -6.52
C ASN A 131 15.52 27.70 -7.74
N ASN A 132 14.91 26.52 -7.92
CA ASN A 132 15.22 25.61 -9.00
C ASN A 132 14.30 25.76 -10.22
N ILE A 133 13.19 26.49 -10.11
CA ILE A 133 12.19 26.64 -11.21
C ILE A 133 12.84 27.15 -12.49
N VAL A 134 13.56 28.28 -12.40
CA VAL A 134 14.22 28.91 -13.57
C VAL A 134 15.18 27.92 -14.22
N LYS A 135 16.02 27.26 -13.42
CA LYS A 135 16.99 26.27 -13.91
C LYS A 135 16.30 25.09 -14.60
N THR A 136 15.23 24.55 -14.01
CA THR A 136 14.49 23.41 -14.57
C THR A 136 13.81 23.79 -15.87
N MET A 137 13.06 24.88 -15.90
CA MET A 137 12.29 25.27 -17.08
C MET A 137 13.17 25.81 -18.21
N SER A 138 14.29 26.47 -17.89
CA SER A 138 15.28 26.87 -18.89
C SER A 138 16.07 25.70 -19.48
N LYS A 139 16.11 24.54 -18.81
CA LYS A 139 16.75 23.33 -19.33
C LYS A 139 15.81 22.53 -20.24
N GLU A 140 14.54 22.43 -19.88
CA GLU A 140 13.51 21.63 -20.58
C GLU A 140 12.80 22.47 -21.67
N ARG A 141 13.57 22.93 -22.66
CA ARG A 141 13.11 23.81 -23.75
C ARG A 141 12.17 23.13 -24.75
N ASP A 142 12.11 21.82 -24.71
CA ASP A 142 11.15 20.97 -25.43
C ASP A 142 9.74 21.02 -24.83
N VAL A 143 9.59 21.54 -23.61
CA VAL A 143 8.30 21.65 -22.90
C VAL A 143 7.95 23.09 -22.56
N PHE A 144 8.93 23.93 -22.22
CA PHE A 144 8.68 25.28 -21.71
C PHE A 144 9.22 26.41 -22.58
N LEU A 145 8.41 27.44 -22.73
CA LEU A 145 8.82 28.77 -23.17
C LEU A 145 9.34 29.56 -21.96
N VAL A 146 10.45 30.26 -22.10
CA VAL A 146 11.03 31.10 -21.04
C VAL A 146 11.33 32.48 -21.60
N LYS A 147 10.87 33.50 -20.88
CA LYS A 147 11.16 34.90 -21.15
C LYS A 147 11.73 35.54 -19.89
N GLU A 148 13.01 35.91 -19.95
CA GLU A 148 13.76 36.42 -18.79
C GLU A 148 13.57 37.92 -18.56
N HIS A 149 13.25 38.67 -19.62
CA HIS A 149 13.11 40.13 -19.61
C HIS A 149 11.93 40.57 -20.52
N PRO A 150 11.34 41.75 -20.28
CA PRO A 150 10.38 42.34 -21.21
C PRO A 150 10.99 42.62 -22.58
N ASP A 151 10.14 42.60 -23.62
CA ASP A 151 10.61 42.98 -24.96
C ASP A 151 10.97 44.47 -24.97
N PRO A 152 11.99 44.88 -25.76
CA PRO A 152 12.32 46.29 -25.92
C PRO A 152 11.10 47.12 -26.36
N GLY A 153 10.69 48.09 -25.54
CA GLY A 153 9.50 48.94 -25.78
C GLY A 153 8.19 48.43 -25.19
N SER A 154 8.20 47.28 -24.51
CA SER A 154 7.08 46.77 -23.71
C SER A 154 6.72 47.71 -22.55
N LYS A 155 5.43 47.76 -22.19
CA LYS A 155 4.95 48.42 -20.96
C LYS A 155 4.94 47.47 -19.74
N ASP A 156 5.29 46.20 -19.93
CA ASP A 156 5.32 45.22 -18.83
C ASP A 156 6.43 45.58 -17.83
N PRO A 157 6.14 45.60 -16.52
CA PRO A 157 7.14 45.89 -15.50
C PRO A 157 8.16 44.75 -15.38
N GLU A 158 9.44 45.11 -15.20
CA GLU A 158 10.57 44.17 -15.05
C GLU A 158 10.34 43.15 -13.93
N GLU A 159 9.67 43.57 -12.85
CA GLU A 159 9.37 42.76 -11.66
C GLU A 159 8.42 41.58 -11.93
N GLU A 160 7.76 41.52 -13.09
CA GLU A 160 6.94 40.37 -13.47
C GLU A 160 7.73 39.23 -14.10
N TYR A 161 9.01 39.47 -14.42
CA TYR A 161 9.88 38.50 -15.05
C TYR A 161 10.75 37.76 -14.01
N PRO A 162 11.16 36.51 -14.28
CA PRO A 162 10.95 35.74 -15.51
C PRO A 162 9.52 35.20 -15.67
N LYS A 163 9.01 35.21 -16.91
CA LYS A 163 7.73 34.61 -17.31
C LYS A 163 7.97 33.28 -18.05
N PHE A 164 7.07 32.32 -17.84
CA PHE A 164 7.13 30.98 -18.44
C PHE A 164 5.80 30.58 -19.05
N GLY A 165 5.84 29.81 -20.12
CA GLY A 165 4.67 29.26 -20.80
C GLY A 165 4.91 27.84 -21.29
N LEU A 166 3.86 27.19 -21.78
CA LEU A 166 4.00 25.89 -22.44
C LEU A 166 4.40 26.07 -23.90
N LEU A 167 5.30 25.21 -24.39
CA LEU A 167 5.65 25.17 -25.81
C LEU A 167 4.45 24.69 -26.63
N ASP A 168 3.84 23.58 -26.23
CA ASP A 168 2.58 23.12 -26.81
C ASP A 168 1.40 23.90 -26.21
N GLN A 169 0.65 24.57 -27.07
CA GLN A 169 -0.52 25.35 -26.69
C GLN A 169 -1.80 24.50 -26.72
N ASP A 170 -1.77 23.29 -27.28
CA ASP A 170 -2.88 22.35 -27.20
C ASP A 170 -2.78 21.51 -25.91
N LEU A 171 -3.61 21.87 -24.93
CA LEU A 171 -3.62 21.19 -23.63
C LEU A 171 -4.16 19.76 -23.72
N GLY A 172 -4.83 19.39 -24.82
CA GLY A 172 -5.33 18.03 -25.07
C GLY A 172 -4.21 17.00 -25.25
N ASN A 173 -3.03 17.43 -25.68
CA ASN A 173 -1.84 16.60 -25.85
C ASN A 173 -1.12 16.30 -24.53
N ILE A 174 -1.47 17.00 -23.44
CA ILE A 174 -0.84 16.79 -22.14
C ILE A 174 -1.40 15.49 -21.55
N GLY A 175 -0.50 14.51 -21.38
CA GLY A 175 -0.79 13.24 -20.74
C GLY A 175 0.45 12.55 -20.17
N PRO A 176 0.25 11.46 -19.41
CA PRO A 176 1.34 10.65 -18.88
C PRO A 176 2.20 10.04 -20.01
N SER A 177 3.52 10.07 -19.85
CA SER A 177 4.43 9.35 -20.73
C SER A 177 4.48 7.89 -20.32
N TYR A 178 3.60 7.07 -20.88
CA TYR A 178 3.72 5.62 -20.80
C TYR A 178 4.80 5.19 -21.78
N ASP A 179 5.99 4.84 -21.30
CA ASP A 179 7.02 4.23 -22.16
C ASP A 179 6.40 3.02 -22.85
N THR A 180 6.13 3.14 -24.15
CA THR A 180 5.74 2.02 -24.99
C THR A 180 6.91 1.05 -25.04
N GLN A 181 6.92 0.05 -24.14
CA GLN A 181 7.69 -1.17 -24.36
C GLN A 181 7.08 -1.92 -25.55
N LYS A 182 7.41 -1.45 -26.76
CA LYS A 182 7.37 -2.24 -27.99
C LYS A 182 8.80 -2.54 -28.39
N GLN A 183 9.14 -3.83 -28.29
CA GLN A 183 10.23 -4.56 -28.95
C GLN A 183 11.34 -3.73 -29.62
N THR A 184 12.54 -3.81 -29.04
CA THR A 184 13.77 -3.91 -29.84
C THR A 184 14.65 -5.00 -29.25
N THR A 185 14.60 -6.16 -29.90
CA THR A 185 15.67 -7.15 -29.92
C THR A 185 16.94 -6.51 -30.47
N ALA A 186 17.90 -6.20 -29.61
CA ALA A 186 19.29 -6.01 -30.00
C ALA A 186 20.19 -6.33 -28.81
N THR A 187 20.80 -7.51 -28.86
CA THR A 187 21.97 -7.87 -28.08
C THR A 187 23.11 -6.88 -28.31
N PRO A 188 23.82 -6.42 -27.26
CA PRO A 188 25.19 -5.99 -27.39
C PRO A 188 26.11 -7.17 -27.03
N THR A 189 26.90 -7.52 -28.02
CA THR A 189 28.04 -8.41 -28.03
C THR A 189 29.08 -8.09 -26.97
N ALA A 190 29.73 -9.17 -26.52
CA ALA A 190 30.89 -9.20 -25.67
C ALA A 190 32.12 -8.45 -26.23
N GLY A 191 32.91 -7.93 -25.29
CA GLY A 191 34.30 -7.50 -25.44
C GLY A 191 34.62 -6.54 -24.30
N GLY A 192 35.54 -6.77 -23.37
CA GLY A 192 36.47 -7.86 -23.12
C GLY A 192 37.60 -7.28 -22.29
N LEU A 193 37.90 -7.91 -21.14
CA LEU A 193 39.22 -7.98 -20.46
C LEU A 193 39.75 -6.66 -19.85
N ASN A 194 40.44 -6.57 -18.70
CA ASN A 194 41.07 -7.53 -17.78
C ASN A 194 41.47 -6.74 -16.51
N GLY A 195 41.61 -7.40 -15.34
CA GLY A 195 42.25 -6.75 -14.17
C GLY A 195 42.09 -7.41 -12.79
N ALA A 196 42.50 -8.67 -12.67
CA ALA A 196 42.88 -9.50 -11.51
C ALA A 196 42.94 -8.97 -10.04
N LEU A 197 42.45 -9.84 -9.11
CA LEU A 197 43.03 -10.38 -7.84
C LEU A 197 43.51 -9.36 -6.75
N ALA A 198 43.33 -9.49 -5.43
CA ALA A 198 43.14 -10.60 -4.48
C ALA A 198 42.68 -10.05 -3.08
N PRO A 199 42.48 -10.89 -2.03
CA PRO A 199 41.68 -10.59 -0.83
C PRO A 199 42.50 -10.21 0.44
N GLY A 200 41.86 -9.55 1.42
CA GLY A 200 42.41 -9.40 2.78
C GLY A 200 41.51 -8.63 3.78
N PRO A 201 41.60 -8.88 5.10
CA PRO A 201 40.48 -8.76 6.05
C PRO A 201 40.52 -7.49 6.92
N GLY A 202 39.36 -7.00 7.41
CA GLY A 202 39.33 -5.83 8.30
C GLY A 202 38.03 -5.68 9.09
N LYS A 203 38.14 -5.80 10.42
CA LYS A 203 37.13 -5.61 11.46
C LYS A 203 36.49 -4.21 11.46
N GLY A 204 35.26 -4.14 11.95
CA GLY A 204 34.43 -2.93 12.03
C GLY A 204 34.86 -1.87 13.05
N ARG A 205 34.15 -0.74 12.99
CA ARG A 205 33.98 0.36 13.96
C ARG A 205 32.82 1.20 13.40
N GLY A 206 31.65 1.30 14.02
CA GLY A 206 31.41 2.07 15.23
C GLY A 206 30.92 3.48 14.85
N ALA A 207 29.62 3.66 14.65
CA ALA A 207 29.01 4.97 14.35
C ALA A 207 29.01 5.83 15.62
N LYS A 208 29.81 6.91 15.64
CA LYS A 208 29.80 7.91 16.71
C LYS A 208 28.64 8.89 16.51
N ARG A 209 27.77 8.97 17.52
CA ARG A 209 26.85 10.08 17.81
C ARG A 209 27.59 11.42 17.75
N LYS A 210 27.00 12.42 17.09
CA LYS A 210 27.32 13.83 17.32
C LYS A 210 26.02 14.62 17.50
N GLN A 211 25.76 14.93 18.76
CA GLN A 211 24.73 15.82 19.28
C GLN A 211 25.15 17.26 18.94
N GLN A 212 24.28 18.06 18.32
CA GLN A 212 24.47 19.51 18.21
C GLN A 212 23.48 20.19 19.16
N GLN A 213 24.03 20.82 20.18
CA GLN A 213 23.37 21.78 21.06
C GLN A 213 22.92 23.00 20.25
N GLN A 214 21.70 23.46 20.48
CA GLN A 214 21.28 24.82 20.14
C GLN A 214 20.85 25.54 21.42
N GLN A 215 21.37 26.76 21.54
CA GLN A 215 21.30 27.66 22.67
C GLN A 215 20.13 28.63 22.49
N GLU A 216 19.58 29.07 23.62
CA GLU A 216 18.34 29.84 23.79
C GLU A 216 18.35 31.26 23.21
N GLY A 217 17.15 31.76 22.93
CA GLY A 217 16.84 33.18 22.74
C GLY A 217 15.32 33.41 22.75
N ALA A 218 14.80 33.94 23.86
CA ALA A 218 13.38 34.21 24.08
C ALA A 218 12.94 35.57 23.52
N ALA A 219 11.71 35.65 22.99
CA ALA A 219 10.88 36.85 23.02
C ALA A 219 9.39 36.48 22.84
N ALA A 220 8.56 36.97 23.74
CA ALA A 220 7.13 36.74 23.83
C ALA A 220 6.33 37.56 22.80
N GLY A 221 5.17 37.03 22.39
CA GLY A 221 4.17 37.74 21.60
C GLY A 221 2.92 36.89 21.40
N ALA A 222 1.91 37.09 22.25
CA ALA A 222 0.63 36.43 22.18
C ALA A 222 -0.18 36.89 20.95
N THR A 223 -0.65 35.95 20.13
CA THR A 223 -1.88 36.11 19.34
C THR A 223 -2.47 34.73 19.07
N LYS A 224 -3.72 34.53 19.52
CA LYS A 224 -4.54 33.35 19.23
C LYS A 224 -4.66 33.16 17.71
N ARG A 225 -4.00 32.15 17.18
CA ARG A 225 -4.38 31.45 15.93
C ARG A 225 -4.21 29.97 16.21
N THR A 226 -5.29 29.22 15.99
CA THR A 226 -5.35 27.75 16.01
C THR A 226 -4.18 27.20 15.20
N ARG A 227 -3.13 26.79 15.91
CA ARG A 227 -1.97 26.10 15.35
C ARG A 227 -2.44 24.68 15.07
N SER A 228 -2.65 24.36 13.80
CA SER A 228 -2.59 22.97 13.35
C SER A 228 -1.21 22.42 13.71
N ASP A 229 -1.18 21.57 14.72
CA ASP A 229 -0.02 20.90 15.27
C ASP A 229 0.73 20.08 14.19
N PRO A 230 2.05 20.22 14.02
CA PRO A 230 2.84 19.39 13.11
C PRO A 230 2.74 17.88 13.37
N LEU A 231 2.30 17.47 14.56
CA LEU A 231 2.26 16.06 15.00
C LEU A 231 0.96 15.32 14.63
N PHE A 232 -0.11 16.03 14.21
CA PHE A 232 -1.29 15.40 13.59
C PHE A 232 -1.01 14.86 12.18
N SER A 233 0.21 15.05 11.68
CA SER A 233 0.76 14.37 10.51
C SER A 233 1.56 13.13 10.90
N ALA A 234 0.97 12.21 11.68
CA ALA A 234 1.31 10.80 11.48
C ALA A 234 1.23 10.58 9.96
N GLN A 235 2.38 10.39 9.32
CA GLN A 235 2.54 10.52 7.87
C GLN A 235 1.37 9.83 7.18
N ARG A 236 0.54 10.58 6.44
CA ARG A 236 -0.54 9.99 5.61
C ARG A 236 0.05 8.76 4.95
N LEU A 237 -0.54 7.60 5.24
CA LEU A 237 -0.05 6.36 4.67
C LEU A 237 0.01 6.54 3.15
N PRO A 238 1.04 5.98 2.49
CA PRO A 238 1.04 5.90 1.03
C PRO A 238 -0.31 5.37 0.53
N PRO A 239 -0.75 5.70 -0.70
CA PRO A 239 -2.03 5.25 -1.25
C PRO A 239 -2.28 3.73 -1.15
N HIS A 240 -1.21 2.93 -1.11
CA HIS A 240 -1.25 1.48 -0.92
C HIS A 240 -1.46 1.02 0.55
N GLY A 241 -1.74 1.94 1.48
CA GLY A 241 -2.21 1.66 2.84
C GLY A 241 -1.16 1.09 3.80
N TYR A 242 0.13 1.31 3.58
CA TYR A 242 1.19 0.84 4.48
C TYR A 242 2.48 1.64 4.29
N PRO A 243 3.39 1.75 5.27
CA PRO A 243 4.69 2.39 5.04
C PRO A 243 5.55 1.63 4.01
N LEU A 244 6.28 2.35 3.15
CA LEU A 244 7.23 1.75 2.18
C LEU A 244 8.41 1.06 2.87
N GLU A 245 8.83 1.62 4.01
CA GLU A 245 9.87 1.06 4.86
C GLU A 245 9.28 0.78 6.24
N HIS A 246 9.34 -0.49 6.62
CA HIS A 246 8.72 -1.02 7.82
C HIS A 246 9.57 -2.15 8.40
N PRO A 247 9.47 -2.40 9.71
CA PRO A 247 10.04 -3.61 10.30
C PRO A 247 9.28 -4.84 9.80
N PHE A 248 10.01 -5.88 9.43
CA PHE A 248 9.45 -7.18 9.04
C PHE A 248 9.28 -8.08 10.27
N ASN A 249 8.24 -8.90 10.27
CA ASN A 249 8.08 -9.97 11.26
C ASN A 249 9.22 -10.97 11.11
N LYS A 250 10.14 -11.03 12.09
CA LYS A 250 11.34 -11.87 12.06
C LYS A 250 11.91 -12.07 13.46
N ASP A 251 12.80 -13.04 13.60
CA ASP A 251 13.58 -13.29 14.81
C ASP A 251 12.71 -13.48 16.08
N GLY A 252 11.49 -13.99 15.91
CA GLY A 252 10.52 -14.19 16.99
C GLY A 252 9.84 -12.91 17.49
N TYR A 253 9.78 -11.87 16.66
CA TYR A 253 9.03 -10.65 16.94
C TYR A 253 8.08 -10.32 15.79
N ARG A 254 6.88 -9.85 16.16
CA ARG A 254 5.87 -9.28 15.28
C ARG A 254 5.76 -7.79 15.51
N TYR A 255 5.58 -7.06 14.42
CA TYR A 255 5.42 -5.62 14.39
C TYR A 255 4.07 -5.28 13.77
N ILE A 256 3.15 -4.75 14.57
CA ILE A 256 1.83 -4.33 14.11
C ILE A 256 1.84 -2.81 13.96
N LEU A 257 1.54 -2.30 12.77
CA LEU A 257 1.45 -0.86 12.54
C LEU A 257 0.42 -0.24 13.48
N ALA A 258 0.78 0.84 14.15
CA ALA A 258 -0.08 1.53 15.10
C ALA A 258 -0.49 2.91 14.57
N GLU A 259 -1.72 3.30 14.86
CA GLU A 259 -2.27 4.63 14.63
C GLU A 259 -2.86 5.20 15.93
N PRO A 260 -2.94 6.53 16.08
CA PRO A 260 -3.62 7.13 17.21
C PRO A 260 -5.04 6.59 17.35
N ASP A 261 -5.44 6.23 18.57
CA ASP A 261 -6.78 5.76 18.83
C ASP A 261 -7.72 6.96 19.07
N PRO A 262 -8.72 7.20 18.20
CA PRO A 262 -9.66 8.30 18.37
C PRO A 262 -10.57 8.15 19.60
N HIS A 263 -10.61 6.97 20.22
CA HIS A 263 -11.43 6.66 21.39
C HIS A 263 -10.62 6.59 22.69
N ALA A 264 -9.32 6.88 22.66
CA ALA A 264 -8.49 6.85 23.85
C ALA A 264 -8.92 7.89 24.90
N PRO A 265 -8.89 7.55 26.20
CA PRO A 265 -9.13 8.51 27.27
C PRO A 265 -7.99 9.53 27.29
N ASP A 266 -8.32 10.82 27.21
CA ASP A 266 -7.38 11.95 27.13
C ASP A 266 -6.56 12.04 25.82
N PRO A 267 -7.20 12.28 24.65
CA PRO A 267 -6.51 12.46 23.37
C PRO A 267 -5.52 13.63 23.37
N GLU A 268 -5.65 14.56 24.32
CA GLU A 268 -4.71 15.68 24.53
C GLU A 268 -3.32 15.21 25.00
N LYS A 269 -3.20 14.01 25.60
CA LYS A 269 -1.89 13.42 26.01
C LYS A 269 -1.10 12.84 24.84
N LEU A 270 -1.67 12.85 23.64
CA LEU A 270 -1.04 12.35 22.42
C LEU A 270 0.08 13.29 21.91
N GLU A 271 0.26 14.47 22.51
CA GLU A 271 1.38 15.37 22.20
C GLU A 271 2.73 14.64 22.42
N LEU A 272 3.39 14.25 21.33
CA LEU A 272 4.60 13.39 21.37
C LEU A 272 5.80 14.05 22.08
N ASP A 273 5.83 15.38 22.19
CA ASP A 273 6.94 16.11 22.81
C ASP A 273 7.06 15.82 24.33
N CYS A 274 6.03 15.24 24.96
CA CYS A 274 6.04 14.84 26.38
C CYS A 274 6.82 13.53 26.65
N TRP A 275 7.08 12.73 25.60
CA TRP A 275 7.53 11.34 25.72
C TRP A 275 8.97 11.11 25.27
N ALA A 276 9.73 12.18 25.00
CA ALA A 276 11.15 12.07 24.67
C ALA A 276 11.93 11.35 25.79
N GLY A 277 12.35 10.09 25.53
CA GLY A 277 13.06 9.26 26.49
C GLY A 277 12.17 8.46 27.47
N LYS A 278 10.85 8.50 27.31
CA LYS A 278 9.89 7.67 28.08
C LYS A 278 9.21 6.64 27.15
N PRO A 279 8.72 5.51 27.69
CA PRO A 279 7.88 4.59 26.93
C PRO A 279 6.63 5.32 26.40
N ILE A 280 6.30 5.10 25.12
CA ILE A 280 5.07 5.64 24.53
C ILE A 280 3.89 4.79 25.03
N PRO A 281 2.83 5.39 25.62
CA PRO A 281 1.70 4.64 26.15
C PRO A 281 0.93 3.88 25.06
N GLY A 282 0.77 2.56 25.23
CA GLY A 282 0.09 1.65 24.30
C GLY A 282 -1.41 1.92 24.14
N ASP A 283 -2.04 2.30 25.24
CA ASP A 283 -3.46 2.60 25.37
C ASP A 283 -3.93 3.78 24.50
N LEU A 284 -3.04 4.72 24.19
CA LEU A 284 -3.35 5.86 23.31
C LEU A 284 -3.37 5.52 21.82
N TYR A 285 -3.01 4.28 21.46
CA TYR A 285 -2.88 3.82 20.08
C TYR A 285 -3.72 2.57 19.83
N ARG A 286 -3.98 2.27 18.57
CA ARG A 286 -4.63 1.04 18.12
C ARG A 286 -3.96 0.47 16.88
N ALA A 287 -4.23 -0.79 16.58
CA ALA A 287 -3.73 -1.41 15.36
C ALA A 287 -4.31 -0.68 14.14
N CYS A 288 -3.44 -0.30 13.20
CA CYS A 288 -3.84 0.32 11.94
C CYS A 288 -4.33 -0.78 10.98
N LEU A 289 -5.64 -0.83 10.78
CA LEU A 289 -6.31 -1.80 9.92
C LEU A 289 -6.69 -1.17 8.59
N TYR A 290 -6.61 -1.96 7.54
CA TYR A 290 -6.99 -1.53 6.19
C TYR A 290 -8.33 -2.16 5.84
N GLU A 291 -9.27 -1.37 5.32
CA GLU A 291 -10.64 -1.84 5.01
C GLU A 291 -10.69 -2.89 3.88
N ARG A 292 -9.59 -3.04 3.14
CA ARG A 292 -9.45 -4.03 2.07
C ARG A 292 -8.50 -5.15 2.47
N VAL A 293 -8.88 -6.38 2.14
CA VAL A 293 -7.97 -7.52 2.29
C VAL A 293 -6.94 -7.50 1.16
N LEU A 294 -5.67 -7.38 1.54
CA LEU A 294 -4.49 -7.34 0.67
C LEU A 294 -3.42 -8.31 1.18
N LEU A 295 -2.38 -8.58 0.37
CA LEU A 295 -1.15 -9.21 0.88
C LEU A 295 -0.44 -8.27 1.86
N ALA A 296 -0.08 -8.77 3.04
CA ALA A 296 0.52 -7.98 4.10
C ALA A 296 1.99 -7.67 3.79
N LEU A 297 2.38 -6.39 3.87
CA LEU A 297 3.76 -5.98 3.60
C LEU A 297 4.71 -6.32 4.76
N HIS A 298 4.23 -6.26 6.01
CA HIS A 298 5.01 -6.59 7.21
C HIS A 298 5.10 -8.09 7.44
N ASP A 299 4.11 -8.85 6.94
CA ASP A 299 3.94 -10.27 7.22
C ASP A 299 4.33 -11.14 6.01
N ARG A 300 5.56 -10.92 5.56
CA ARG A 300 6.17 -11.59 4.41
C ARG A 300 7.66 -11.77 4.59
N ALA A 301 8.22 -12.73 3.88
CA ALA A 301 9.66 -12.80 3.69
C ALA A 301 10.18 -11.56 2.89
N PRO A 302 11.28 -10.91 3.30
CA PRO A 302 11.79 -9.70 2.63
C PRO A 302 12.12 -9.90 1.14
N GLN A 303 12.53 -11.10 0.74
CA GLN A 303 12.90 -11.45 -0.63
C GLN A 303 11.71 -11.60 -1.59
N LEU A 304 10.47 -11.68 -1.09
CA LEU A 304 9.29 -11.68 -1.96
C LEU A 304 9.09 -10.30 -2.57
N LYS A 305 8.68 -10.26 -3.83
CA LYS A 305 8.31 -9.01 -4.52
C LYS A 305 6.79 -8.98 -4.61
N ILE A 306 6.19 -7.90 -4.10
CA ILE A 306 4.73 -7.70 -4.14
C ILE A 306 4.48 -6.52 -5.07
N SER A 307 3.46 -6.61 -5.91
CA SER A 307 2.99 -5.53 -6.77
C SER A 307 2.45 -4.34 -5.95
N ASP A 308 2.38 -3.16 -6.57
CA ASP A 308 1.91 -1.95 -5.90
C ASP A 308 0.45 -2.06 -5.40
N ASP A 309 -0.39 -2.81 -6.12
CA ASP A 309 -1.78 -3.10 -5.72
C ASP A 309 -1.90 -4.15 -4.59
N ARG A 310 -0.77 -4.79 -4.23
CA ARG A 310 -0.66 -5.80 -3.17
C ARG A 310 -1.53 -7.04 -3.39
N LEU A 311 -1.79 -7.38 -4.66
CA LEU A 311 -2.55 -8.57 -5.05
C LEU A 311 -1.71 -9.58 -5.84
N THR A 312 -0.52 -9.22 -6.31
CA THR A 312 0.40 -10.12 -7.00
C THR A 312 1.68 -10.27 -6.19
N VAL A 313 2.21 -11.50 -6.15
CA VAL A 313 3.49 -11.79 -5.51
C VAL A 313 4.36 -12.68 -6.39
N THR A 314 5.63 -12.31 -6.49
CA THR A 314 6.66 -13.01 -7.23
C THR A 314 7.78 -13.48 -6.29
N GLY A 315 8.13 -14.76 -6.40
CA GLY A 315 9.26 -15.33 -5.68
C GLY A 315 10.61 -15.00 -6.32
N GLU A 316 11.71 -15.41 -5.69
CA GLU A 316 13.05 -15.15 -6.22
C GLU A 316 13.99 -16.35 -6.12
N LYS A 317 14.37 -16.76 -4.90
CA LYS A 317 15.33 -17.86 -4.65
C LYS A 317 14.64 -19.09 -4.07
N GLY A 318 14.89 -19.37 -2.79
CA GLY A 318 14.28 -20.48 -2.07
C GLY A 318 12.79 -20.26 -1.83
N TYR A 319 12.19 -21.20 -1.11
CA TYR A 319 10.82 -21.01 -0.64
C TYR A 319 10.74 -19.84 0.32
N SER A 320 9.69 -19.05 0.16
CA SER A 320 9.40 -17.91 1.02
C SER A 320 7.91 -17.61 0.96
N MET A 321 7.37 -17.09 2.06
CA MET A 321 5.94 -16.99 2.29
C MET A 321 5.48 -15.56 2.57
N VAL A 322 4.25 -15.26 2.16
CA VAL A 322 3.47 -14.07 2.50
C VAL A 322 2.09 -14.50 2.97
N ARG A 323 1.53 -13.77 3.94
CA ARG A 323 0.13 -13.90 4.37
C ARG A 323 -0.71 -12.72 3.91
N ALA A 324 -2.01 -12.92 3.82
CA ALA A 324 -2.95 -11.81 3.72
C ALA A 324 -2.96 -10.99 5.02
N SER A 325 -3.44 -9.76 4.91
CA SER A 325 -3.61 -8.81 6.02
C SER A 325 -4.67 -9.20 7.04
N HIS A 326 -5.62 -10.05 6.64
CA HIS A 326 -6.77 -10.42 7.45
C HIS A 326 -6.87 -11.94 7.57
N GLY A 327 -7.32 -12.40 8.74
CA GLY A 327 -7.49 -13.80 9.06
C GLY A 327 -8.87 -14.10 9.61
N VAL A 328 -9.28 -15.35 9.47
CA VAL A 328 -10.61 -15.86 9.86
C VAL A 328 -10.49 -16.78 11.06
N ARG A 329 -11.47 -16.71 11.98
CA ARG A 329 -11.48 -17.52 13.21
C ARG A 329 -12.70 -18.41 13.39
N LYS A 330 -13.72 -18.23 12.54
CA LYS A 330 -15.01 -18.95 12.56
C LYS A 330 -15.71 -18.80 11.22
N GLY A 331 -16.73 -19.61 10.97
CA GLY A 331 -17.52 -19.57 9.74
C GLY A 331 -16.82 -20.19 8.52
N SER A 332 -17.40 -19.97 7.34
CA SER A 332 -16.98 -20.60 6.09
C SER A 332 -16.51 -19.55 5.08
N TRP A 333 -15.26 -19.65 4.64
CA TRP A 333 -14.58 -18.60 3.88
C TRP A 333 -13.91 -19.12 2.62
N TYR A 334 -13.78 -18.25 1.61
CA TYR A 334 -13.19 -18.60 0.32
C TYR A 334 -12.36 -17.47 -0.29
N PHE A 335 -11.28 -17.85 -0.97
CA PHE A 335 -10.52 -16.97 -1.88
C PHE A 335 -9.96 -17.75 -3.07
N GLU A 336 -9.53 -17.04 -4.11
CA GLU A 336 -8.88 -17.62 -5.29
C GLU A 336 -7.43 -17.16 -5.44
N VAL A 337 -6.62 -18.00 -6.07
CA VAL A 337 -5.27 -17.67 -6.53
C VAL A 337 -5.12 -18.09 -7.98
N SER A 338 -4.76 -17.16 -8.85
CA SER A 338 -4.39 -17.43 -10.24
C SER A 338 -2.87 -17.62 -10.35
N VAL A 339 -2.46 -18.64 -11.09
CA VAL A 339 -1.05 -18.90 -11.38
C VAL A 339 -0.66 -18.19 -12.67
N ASP A 340 -0.03 -17.03 -12.55
CA ASP A 340 0.23 -16.14 -13.70
C ASP A 340 1.47 -16.58 -14.48
N ASP A 341 2.55 -16.88 -13.76
CA ASP A 341 3.81 -17.37 -14.34
C ASP A 341 4.40 -18.49 -13.47
N MET A 342 4.68 -19.63 -14.11
CA MET A 342 5.30 -20.78 -13.46
C MET A 342 6.35 -21.41 -14.38
N PRO A 343 7.53 -20.78 -14.52
CA PRO A 343 8.61 -21.31 -15.35
C PRO A 343 9.08 -22.69 -14.89
N ALA A 344 9.84 -23.38 -15.75
CA ALA A 344 10.48 -24.64 -15.39
C ALA A 344 11.32 -24.50 -14.10
N GLU A 345 11.36 -25.55 -13.29
CA GLU A 345 12.06 -25.57 -12.01
C GLU A 345 11.58 -24.55 -10.95
N THR A 346 10.39 -23.98 -11.13
CA THR A 346 9.67 -23.23 -10.09
C THR A 346 8.59 -24.11 -9.43
N ALA A 347 8.07 -23.66 -8.29
CA ALA A 347 6.95 -24.31 -7.62
C ALA A 347 6.21 -23.33 -6.71
N ALA A 348 4.93 -23.61 -6.47
CA ALA A 348 4.13 -22.87 -5.51
C ALA A 348 3.54 -23.83 -4.46
N ARG A 349 3.35 -23.31 -3.25
CA ARG A 349 2.52 -23.91 -2.20
C ARG A 349 1.53 -22.87 -1.71
N LEU A 350 0.25 -23.17 -1.87
CA LEU A 350 -0.84 -22.23 -1.66
C LEU A 350 -1.82 -22.82 -0.64
N GLY A 351 -2.40 -22.00 0.24
CA GLY A 351 -3.33 -22.49 1.26
C GLY A 351 -3.50 -21.50 2.41
N TRP A 352 -3.44 -22.02 3.63
CA TRP A 352 -3.75 -21.29 4.86
C TRP A 352 -2.61 -21.41 5.88
N SER A 353 -2.37 -20.33 6.62
CA SER A 353 -1.40 -20.27 7.71
C SER A 353 -1.99 -19.57 8.91
N GLN A 354 -1.71 -20.06 10.11
CA GLN A 354 -1.82 -19.28 11.34
C GLN A 354 -0.65 -18.29 11.47
N PRO A 355 -0.71 -17.28 12.38
CA PRO A 355 0.29 -16.20 12.49
C PRO A 355 1.73 -16.69 12.65
N LEU A 356 1.94 -17.78 13.39
CA LEU A 356 3.27 -18.30 13.73
C LEU A 356 3.89 -19.18 12.65
N GLY A 357 3.25 -19.29 11.47
CA GLY A 357 3.84 -19.99 10.33
C GLY A 357 5.14 -19.30 9.89
N ASN A 358 6.20 -20.07 9.67
CA ASN A 358 7.52 -19.52 9.36
C ASN A 358 7.57 -18.92 7.94
N LEU A 359 7.70 -17.60 7.87
CA LEU A 359 7.73 -16.84 6.61
C LEU A 359 8.91 -17.20 5.69
N GLN A 360 10.02 -17.73 6.24
CA GLN A 360 11.20 -18.16 5.49
C GLN A 360 11.12 -19.64 5.04
N ALA A 361 10.04 -20.34 5.38
CA ALA A 361 9.84 -21.75 5.07
C ALA A 361 8.72 -21.94 4.03
N PRO A 362 8.67 -23.08 3.33
CA PRO A 362 7.53 -23.40 2.49
C PRO A 362 6.25 -23.56 3.31
N LEU A 363 5.13 -23.05 2.82
CA LEU A 363 3.82 -23.25 3.46
C LEU A 363 3.55 -24.75 3.68
N GLY A 364 3.10 -25.13 4.88
CA GLY A 364 2.96 -26.52 5.32
C GLY A 364 4.25 -27.15 5.86
N TYR A 365 5.29 -26.36 6.16
CA TYR A 365 6.52 -26.81 6.81
C TYR A 365 6.31 -27.14 8.30
N ASP A 366 5.58 -26.27 9.00
CA ASP A 366 5.32 -26.33 10.43
C ASP A 366 3.90 -26.84 10.75
N LYS A 367 3.55 -26.82 12.04
CA LYS A 367 2.20 -27.17 12.54
C LYS A 367 1.17 -26.06 12.31
N PHE A 368 1.60 -24.85 11.99
CA PHE A 368 0.75 -23.68 11.87
C PHE A 368 0.20 -23.49 10.45
N SER A 369 0.64 -24.29 9.49
CA SER A 369 0.32 -24.08 8.08
C SER A 369 -0.11 -25.36 7.34
N TYR A 370 -0.93 -25.15 6.31
CA TYR A 370 -1.55 -26.19 5.49
C TYR A 370 -1.52 -25.73 4.03
N SER A 371 -1.02 -26.55 3.12
CA SER A 371 -0.86 -26.14 1.73
C SER A 371 -1.16 -27.23 0.70
N TRP A 372 -1.33 -26.77 -0.53
CA TRP A 372 -1.37 -27.55 -1.74
C TRP A 372 -0.18 -27.18 -2.61
N ARG A 373 0.61 -28.17 -3.04
CA ARG A 373 1.80 -27.98 -3.87
C ARG A 373 1.47 -28.14 -5.35
N SER A 374 1.95 -27.21 -6.17
CA SER A 374 1.79 -27.23 -7.63
C SER A 374 2.27 -28.51 -8.28
N LYS A 375 3.51 -28.91 -7.95
CA LYS A 375 4.10 -30.18 -8.41
C LYS A 375 3.37 -31.37 -7.77
N LYS A 376 2.78 -32.21 -8.62
CA LYS A 376 2.10 -33.48 -8.28
C LYS A 376 0.84 -33.35 -7.40
N GLY A 377 0.33 -32.14 -7.17
CA GLY A 377 -0.95 -31.93 -6.47
C GLY A 377 -1.01 -32.48 -5.05
N THR A 378 0.11 -32.43 -4.32
CA THR A 378 0.23 -32.99 -2.97
C THR A 378 -0.15 -31.97 -1.91
N ARG A 379 -0.91 -32.38 -0.90
CA ARG A 379 -1.20 -31.57 0.30
C ARG A 379 -0.07 -31.70 1.32
N PHE A 380 0.35 -30.59 1.93
CA PHE A 380 1.46 -30.51 2.88
C PHE A 380 1.05 -29.89 4.21
N HIS A 381 1.47 -30.52 5.30
CA HIS A 381 1.34 -30.04 6.67
C HIS A 381 2.44 -30.70 7.51
N GLN A 382 3.08 -29.98 8.43
CA GLN A 382 4.21 -30.50 9.22
C GLN A 382 5.33 -31.12 8.38
N SER A 383 5.62 -30.53 7.22
CA SER A 383 6.58 -31.05 6.23
C SER A 383 6.22 -32.41 5.62
N ILE A 384 5.04 -32.96 5.91
CA ILE A 384 4.57 -34.25 5.41
C ILE A 384 3.67 -34.01 4.19
N GLY A 385 4.14 -34.48 3.03
CA GLY A 385 3.37 -34.45 1.79
C GLY A 385 2.53 -35.71 1.60
N LYS A 386 1.23 -35.56 1.37
CA LYS A 386 0.32 -36.66 0.98
C LYS A 386 -0.24 -36.39 -0.40
N HIS A 387 -0.37 -37.45 -1.21
CA HIS A 387 -1.10 -37.34 -2.48
C HIS A 387 -2.54 -36.86 -2.20
N TYR A 388 -3.04 -35.97 -3.05
CA TYR A 388 -4.34 -35.35 -2.87
C TYR A 388 -5.06 -35.18 -4.21
N SER A 389 -4.37 -34.65 -5.22
CA SER A 389 -4.95 -34.42 -6.54
C SER A 389 -3.88 -34.52 -7.64
N SER A 390 -4.27 -34.30 -8.89
CA SER A 390 -3.32 -33.92 -9.94
C SER A 390 -2.65 -32.57 -9.64
N GLY A 391 -1.48 -32.33 -10.23
CA GLY A 391 -0.82 -31.03 -10.16
C GLY A 391 -1.61 -29.89 -10.83
N TYR A 392 -1.19 -28.67 -10.49
CA TYR A 392 -1.66 -27.44 -11.12
C TYR A 392 -0.47 -26.64 -11.65
N GLY A 393 -0.72 -25.76 -12.61
CA GLY A 393 0.32 -24.99 -13.29
C GLY A 393 -0.17 -23.62 -13.77
N GLN A 394 0.64 -23.00 -14.61
CA GLN A 394 0.34 -21.69 -15.20
C GLN A 394 -1.03 -21.68 -15.90
N GLY A 395 -1.80 -20.61 -15.68
CA GLY A 395 -3.15 -20.42 -16.22
C GLY A 395 -4.27 -21.03 -15.37
N ASP A 396 -3.96 -21.91 -14.40
CA ASP A 396 -4.96 -22.42 -13.47
C ASP A 396 -5.36 -21.34 -12.45
N THR A 397 -6.66 -21.29 -12.14
CA THR A 397 -7.22 -20.52 -11.03
C THR A 397 -7.68 -21.49 -9.94
N LEU A 398 -7.13 -21.34 -8.74
CA LEU A 398 -7.28 -22.28 -7.64
C LEU A 398 -8.11 -21.65 -6.53
N GLY A 399 -9.11 -22.38 -6.06
CA GLY A 399 -9.98 -21.95 -4.97
C GLY A 399 -9.59 -22.59 -3.64
N PHE A 400 -9.68 -21.81 -2.56
CA PHE A 400 -9.30 -22.24 -1.22
C PHE A 400 -10.44 -21.97 -0.25
N PHE A 401 -11.14 -23.02 0.14
CA PHE A 401 -12.23 -22.97 1.11
C PHE A 401 -11.74 -23.43 2.48
N ILE A 402 -12.18 -22.76 3.54
CA ILE A 402 -12.01 -23.18 4.93
C ILE A 402 -13.33 -23.05 5.68
N GLU A 403 -13.63 -24.03 6.54
CA GLU A 403 -14.79 -24.02 7.43
C GLU A 403 -14.32 -24.23 8.86
N LEU A 404 -14.65 -23.27 9.72
CA LEU A 404 -14.25 -23.18 11.12
C LEU A 404 -15.49 -23.12 12.02
N PRO A 405 -15.54 -23.86 13.13
CA PRO A 405 -16.68 -23.87 14.03
C PRO A 405 -16.79 -22.58 14.85
N ASP A 406 -18.02 -22.11 15.09
CA ASP A 406 -18.30 -20.90 15.87
C ASP A 406 -18.17 -21.10 17.40
N GLY A 407 -18.08 -22.35 17.85
CA GLY A 407 -18.15 -22.71 19.27
C GLY A 407 -16.83 -22.62 20.04
N THR A 408 -15.70 -22.36 19.38
CA THR A 408 -14.36 -22.37 19.99
C THR A 408 -14.08 -21.16 20.87
N GLU A 409 -13.03 -21.24 21.70
CA GLU A 409 -12.59 -20.09 22.52
C GLU A 409 -12.17 -18.95 21.60
N THR A 410 -11.40 -19.26 20.56
CA THR A 410 -10.94 -18.30 19.55
C THR A 410 -12.11 -17.65 18.81
N ALA A 411 -13.14 -18.42 18.42
CA ALA A 411 -14.30 -17.89 17.70
C ALA A 411 -15.13 -16.88 18.52
N LYS A 412 -15.15 -17.06 19.84
CA LYS A 412 -15.89 -16.22 20.80
C LYS A 412 -15.08 -15.02 21.28
N ALA A 413 -13.76 -15.09 21.22
CA ALA A 413 -12.89 -13.98 21.61
C ALA A 413 -12.98 -12.82 20.62
N LEU A 414 -12.84 -11.60 21.16
CA LEU A 414 -12.50 -10.42 20.39
C LEU A 414 -11.00 -10.43 20.07
N PRO A 415 -10.56 -9.74 19.01
CA PRO A 415 -9.15 -9.68 18.65
C PRO A 415 -8.33 -8.93 19.72
N ASP A 416 -7.02 -9.20 19.74
CA ASP A 416 -6.07 -8.51 20.62
C ASP A 416 -5.99 -7.02 20.23
N THR A 417 -6.01 -6.14 21.23
CA THR A 417 -5.94 -4.68 21.06
C THR A 417 -4.49 -4.18 21.00
N TYR A 418 -3.54 -4.97 21.50
CA TYR A 418 -2.13 -4.62 21.66
C TYR A 418 -1.85 -3.39 22.55
N LYS A 419 -2.87 -2.82 23.20
CA LYS A 419 -2.77 -1.60 24.00
C LYS A 419 -1.89 -1.76 25.26
N ASP A 420 -1.66 -3.00 25.69
CA ASP A 420 -0.74 -3.35 26.77
C ASP A 420 0.71 -3.57 26.29
N LYS A 421 0.97 -3.48 24.98
CA LYS A 421 2.29 -3.74 24.37
C LYS A 421 3.11 -2.46 24.23
N ALA A 422 4.41 -2.65 24.13
CA ALA A 422 5.34 -1.55 23.87
C ALA A 422 5.18 -1.05 22.43
N LEU A 423 5.15 0.27 22.26
CA LEU A 423 5.31 0.90 20.96
C LEU A 423 6.79 1.19 20.68
N ILE A 424 7.20 0.88 19.46
CA ILE A 424 8.49 1.30 18.93
C ILE A 424 8.29 2.31 17.81
N LYS A 425 9.18 3.30 17.73
CA LYS A 425 9.25 4.23 16.61
C LYS A 425 10.22 3.71 15.56
N PHE A 426 9.71 3.37 14.39
CA PHE A 426 10.53 3.07 13.22
C PHE A 426 10.29 4.14 12.16
N LYS A 427 11.34 4.94 11.92
CA LYS A 427 11.26 6.16 11.10
C LYS A 427 10.19 7.11 11.63
N SER A 428 9.13 7.32 10.85
CA SER A 428 8.03 8.24 11.17
C SER A 428 6.77 7.52 11.66
N TYR A 429 6.79 6.19 11.76
CA TYR A 429 5.62 5.39 12.14
C TYR A 429 5.87 4.66 13.45
N LEU A 430 4.77 4.37 14.14
CA LEU A 430 4.75 3.62 15.38
C LEU A 430 4.25 2.20 15.13
N TYR A 431 4.81 1.24 15.86
CA TYR A 431 4.44 -0.16 15.77
C TYR A 431 4.34 -0.76 17.16
N PHE A 432 3.32 -1.56 17.41
CA PHE A 432 3.33 -2.49 18.54
C PHE A 432 4.34 -3.58 18.28
N GLU A 433 5.17 -3.86 19.27
CA GLU A 433 6.11 -4.98 19.25
C GLU A 433 5.58 -6.11 20.14
N GLU A 434 5.43 -7.29 19.56
CA GLU A 434 4.99 -8.49 20.26
C GLU A 434 6.02 -9.61 20.07
N LYS A 435 6.37 -10.31 21.16
CA LYS A 435 7.28 -11.45 21.10
C LYS A 435 6.52 -12.73 20.81
N ASP A 436 6.97 -13.47 19.80
CA ASP A 436 6.44 -14.78 19.46
C ASP A 436 7.02 -15.86 20.39
N TYR A 437 6.11 -16.65 20.97
CA TYR A 437 6.44 -17.80 21.79
C TYR A 437 6.08 -19.09 21.05
N VAL A 438 6.75 -19.36 19.93
CA VAL A 438 6.44 -20.48 19.01
C VAL A 438 6.38 -21.82 19.75
N ASP A 439 7.37 -22.14 20.58
CA ASP A 439 7.41 -23.40 21.34
C ASP A 439 6.23 -23.56 22.31
N LYS A 440 5.77 -22.45 22.91
CA LYS A 440 4.61 -22.46 23.81
C LYS A 440 3.34 -22.65 23.00
N ALA A 441 3.21 -21.93 21.89
CA ALA A 441 2.05 -22.01 21.00
C ALA A 441 1.88 -23.42 20.42
N GLU A 442 2.97 -24.06 19.98
CA GLU A 442 2.93 -25.43 19.47
C GLU A 442 2.42 -26.43 20.51
N LYS A 443 2.81 -26.27 21.77
CA LYS A 443 2.37 -27.13 22.88
C LYS A 443 0.91 -26.91 23.27
N SER A 444 0.35 -25.74 22.95
CA SER A 444 -1.04 -25.40 23.23
C SER A 444 -2.01 -25.69 22.08
N LEU A 445 -1.52 -26.18 20.92
CA LEU A 445 -2.39 -26.49 19.78
C LEU A 445 -3.41 -27.57 20.14
N LYS A 446 -4.70 -27.25 19.95
CA LYS A 446 -5.83 -28.17 20.14
C LYS A 446 -6.54 -28.34 18.81
N SER A 447 -6.91 -29.56 18.44
CA SER A 447 -7.72 -29.77 17.23
C SER A 447 -9.16 -29.31 17.46
N MET A 448 -9.76 -28.67 16.47
CA MET A 448 -11.14 -28.20 16.46
C MET A 448 -11.98 -29.04 15.49
N SER A 449 -13.19 -29.44 15.89
CA SER A 449 -14.11 -30.25 15.08
C SER A 449 -15.56 -29.80 15.28
N PRO A 450 -16.40 -29.74 14.22
CA PRO A 450 -16.05 -29.99 12.83
C PRO A 450 -15.24 -28.83 12.24
N SER A 451 -14.16 -29.12 11.51
CA SER A 451 -13.43 -28.13 10.71
C SER A 451 -12.78 -28.79 9.51
N ARG A 452 -12.70 -28.08 8.38
CA ARG A 452 -12.12 -28.62 7.15
C ARG A 452 -11.60 -27.57 6.19
N MET A 453 -10.71 -27.99 5.30
CA MET A 453 -10.26 -27.24 4.11
C MET A 453 -10.60 -28.03 2.85
N VAL A 454 -11.10 -27.35 1.82
CA VAL A 454 -11.39 -27.91 0.50
C VAL A 454 -10.69 -27.06 -0.55
N PHE A 455 -10.00 -27.69 -1.50
CA PHE A 455 -9.32 -26.98 -2.58
C PHE A 455 -9.99 -27.24 -3.92
N TYR A 456 -10.02 -26.23 -4.76
CA TYR A 456 -10.69 -26.24 -6.06
C TYR A 456 -9.70 -25.93 -7.16
N LYS A 457 -9.87 -26.59 -8.32
CA LYS A 457 -9.15 -26.28 -9.55
C LYS A 457 -10.15 -25.82 -10.60
N ASN A 458 -10.06 -24.56 -11.02
CA ASN A 458 -10.96 -23.95 -11.99
C ASN A 458 -12.45 -24.17 -11.65
N GLY A 459 -12.79 -24.04 -10.35
CA GLY A 459 -14.14 -24.23 -9.80
C GLY A 459 -14.53 -25.68 -9.49
N VAL A 460 -13.69 -26.66 -9.82
CA VAL A 460 -13.96 -28.08 -9.54
C VAL A 460 -13.28 -28.52 -8.25
N SER A 461 -14.08 -28.99 -7.29
CA SER A 461 -13.59 -29.51 -6.01
C SER A 461 -12.59 -30.66 -6.23
N GLN A 462 -11.46 -30.60 -5.52
CA GLN A 462 -10.46 -31.67 -5.48
C GLN A 462 -10.64 -32.59 -4.26
N GLY A 463 -11.77 -32.44 -3.54
CA GLY A 463 -12.07 -33.19 -2.32
C GLY A 463 -11.61 -32.47 -1.04
N VAL A 464 -11.73 -33.15 0.10
CA VAL A 464 -11.33 -32.56 1.39
C VAL A 464 -9.82 -32.66 1.57
N ALA A 465 -9.16 -31.51 1.66
CA ALA A 465 -7.72 -31.40 1.82
C ALA A 465 -7.27 -31.63 3.26
N PHE A 466 -7.99 -31.09 4.24
CA PHE A 466 -7.67 -31.29 5.66
C PHE A 466 -8.94 -31.29 6.49
N GLU A 467 -8.93 -32.02 7.59
CA GLU A 467 -10.00 -32.09 8.59
C GLU A 467 -9.38 -32.00 9.98
N ASN A 468 -10.17 -31.60 10.97
CA ASN A 468 -9.76 -31.49 12.37
C ASN A 468 -8.53 -30.57 12.54
N LEU A 469 -8.65 -29.37 11.96
CA LEU A 469 -7.64 -28.31 11.98
C LEU A 469 -7.28 -27.93 13.42
N PHE A 470 -6.11 -27.32 13.63
CA PHE A 470 -5.81 -26.75 14.93
C PHE A 470 -6.58 -25.44 15.15
N GLU A 471 -7.07 -25.23 16.37
CA GLU A 471 -7.71 -23.99 16.76
C GLU A 471 -6.75 -22.80 16.59
N GLY A 472 -7.26 -21.70 16.05
CA GLY A 472 -6.52 -20.47 15.83
C GLY A 472 -7.13 -19.62 14.72
N ILE A 473 -6.48 -18.49 14.44
CA ILE A 473 -6.83 -17.59 13.34
C ILE A 473 -6.08 -18.05 12.09
N TYR A 474 -6.76 -18.15 10.96
CA TYR A 474 -6.19 -18.59 9.68
C TYR A 474 -6.17 -17.48 8.65
N PHE A 475 -5.03 -17.29 8.01
CA PHE A 475 -4.79 -16.30 6.96
C PHE A 475 -4.57 -17.01 5.63
N PRO A 476 -5.16 -16.52 4.51
CA PRO A 476 -4.72 -16.88 3.18
C PRO A 476 -3.20 -16.71 3.07
N ALA A 477 -2.50 -17.73 2.58
CA ALA A 477 -1.05 -17.76 2.57
C ALA A 477 -0.50 -18.34 1.28
N ILE A 478 0.59 -17.73 0.80
CA ILE A 478 1.23 -18.02 -0.47
C ILE A 478 2.71 -18.22 -0.21
N SER A 479 3.25 -19.34 -0.69
CA SER A 479 4.66 -19.65 -0.60
C SER A 479 5.22 -20.03 -1.98
N LEU A 480 6.24 -19.30 -2.43
CA LEU A 480 6.78 -19.40 -3.79
C LEU A 480 8.23 -19.86 -3.77
N TYR A 481 8.57 -20.74 -4.70
CA TYR A 481 9.93 -21.18 -4.97
C TYR A 481 10.39 -20.65 -6.32
N LYS A 482 11.51 -19.93 -6.30
CA LYS A 482 12.08 -19.19 -7.43
C LYS A 482 11.07 -18.18 -8.03
N SER A 483 11.28 -17.76 -9.26
CA SER A 483 10.51 -16.73 -9.99
C SER A 483 9.07 -17.09 -10.35
N CYS A 484 8.37 -17.92 -9.56
CA CYS A 484 6.94 -18.13 -9.73
C CYS A 484 6.19 -16.84 -9.37
N THR A 485 5.14 -16.52 -10.14
CA THR A 485 4.26 -15.38 -9.89
C THR A 485 2.82 -15.84 -9.80
N VAL A 486 2.11 -15.37 -8.78
CA VAL A 486 0.69 -15.65 -8.58
C VAL A 486 -0.04 -14.39 -8.15
N SER A 487 -1.32 -14.31 -8.51
CA SER A 487 -2.22 -13.22 -8.13
C SER A 487 -3.38 -13.74 -7.30
N VAL A 488 -3.68 -13.07 -6.20
CA VAL A 488 -4.76 -13.43 -5.29
C VAL A 488 -6.02 -12.61 -5.58
N ASN A 489 -7.18 -13.27 -5.48
CA ASN A 489 -8.49 -12.66 -5.54
C ASN A 489 -9.25 -13.03 -4.27
N PHE A 490 -9.44 -12.05 -3.38
CA PHE A 490 -10.17 -12.23 -2.12
C PHE A 490 -11.69 -12.18 -2.28
N GLY A 491 -12.20 -11.89 -3.48
CA GLY A 491 -13.63 -11.72 -3.76
C GLY A 491 -14.07 -10.25 -3.73
N PRO A 492 -15.39 -9.98 -3.85
CA PRO A 492 -16.47 -10.98 -3.98
C PRO A 492 -16.60 -11.56 -5.40
N HIS A 493 -15.96 -10.96 -6.40
CA HIS A 493 -16.08 -11.37 -7.80
C HIS A 493 -15.03 -12.43 -8.16
N PHE A 494 -15.40 -13.70 -7.98
CA PHE A 494 -14.56 -14.85 -8.31
C PHE A 494 -14.66 -15.25 -9.77
N LYS A 495 -13.57 -15.80 -10.32
CA LYS A 495 -13.56 -16.35 -11.68
C LYS A 495 -14.27 -17.70 -11.72
N HIS A 496 -14.09 -18.51 -10.69
CA HIS A 496 -14.67 -19.85 -10.59
C HIS A 496 -15.20 -20.14 -9.17
N PRO A 497 -16.28 -19.46 -8.72
CA PRO A 497 -16.82 -19.66 -7.39
C PRO A 497 -17.32 -21.11 -7.19
N PRO A 498 -17.13 -21.69 -6.00
CA PRO A 498 -17.60 -23.05 -5.70
C PRO A 498 -19.13 -23.09 -5.66
N LYS A 499 -19.70 -24.22 -6.09
CA LYS A 499 -21.16 -24.42 -6.22
C LYS A 499 -21.73 -25.41 -5.22
N ASP A 500 -20.86 -26.14 -4.55
CA ASP A 500 -21.13 -27.25 -3.63
C ASP A 500 -21.09 -26.83 -2.16
N VAL A 501 -20.60 -25.62 -1.85
CA VAL A 501 -20.51 -25.09 -0.48
C VAL A 501 -21.04 -23.67 -0.40
N LYS A 502 -21.57 -23.30 0.77
CA LYS A 502 -21.84 -21.90 1.12
C LYS A 502 -20.59 -21.28 1.74
N PHE A 503 -20.28 -20.05 1.38
CA PHE A 503 -19.08 -19.36 1.85
C PHE A 503 -19.29 -17.84 1.87
N GLN A 504 -18.42 -17.17 2.61
CA GLN A 504 -18.20 -15.73 2.56
C GLN A 504 -16.88 -15.43 1.82
N PRO A 505 -16.81 -14.41 0.96
CA PRO A 505 -15.56 -14.01 0.34
C PRO A 505 -14.62 -13.44 1.39
N MET A 506 -13.32 -13.74 1.27
CA MET A 506 -12.31 -13.16 2.16
C MET A 506 -12.34 -11.63 2.20
N SER A 507 -12.79 -10.94 1.14
CA SER A 507 -12.96 -9.49 1.11
C SER A 507 -13.82 -8.93 2.23
N ASP A 508 -14.81 -9.69 2.71
CA ASP A 508 -15.74 -9.24 3.76
C ASP A 508 -15.04 -9.11 5.12
N MET A 509 -13.90 -9.79 5.33
CA MET A 509 -13.10 -9.66 6.54
C MET A 509 -12.48 -8.29 6.72
N GLY A 510 -12.35 -7.47 5.67
CA GLY A 510 -11.81 -6.11 5.78
C GLY A 510 -12.63 -5.27 6.76
N TRP A 511 -13.91 -5.08 6.47
CA TRP A 511 -14.83 -4.38 7.37
C TRP A 511 -15.10 -5.15 8.67
N GLY A 512 -15.21 -6.48 8.58
CA GLY A 512 -15.41 -7.32 9.77
C GLY A 512 -14.33 -7.11 10.83
N ALA A 513 -13.06 -7.09 10.43
CA ALA A 513 -11.95 -6.87 11.36
C ALA A 513 -11.94 -5.44 11.91
N VAL A 514 -12.22 -4.42 11.09
CA VAL A 514 -12.30 -3.02 11.56
C VAL A 514 -13.34 -2.88 12.67
N ILE A 515 -14.53 -3.46 12.48
CA ILE A 515 -15.61 -3.43 13.49
C ILE A 515 -15.17 -4.14 14.77
N GLU A 516 -14.65 -5.37 14.66
CA GLU A 516 -14.30 -6.18 15.82
C GLU A 516 -13.12 -5.62 16.62
N HIS A 517 -12.10 -5.08 15.95
CA HIS A 517 -10.99 -4.40 16.63
C HIS A 517 -11.44 -3.09 17.27
N THR A 518 -12.30 -2.30 16.61
CA THR A 518 -12.86 -1.09 17.21
C THR A 518 -13.64 -1.43 18.49
N LEU A 519 -14.46 -2.50 18.46
CA LEU A 519 -15.18 -2.97 19.65
C LEU A 519 -14.22 -3.45 20.74
N ALA A 520 -13.17 -4.19 20.37
CA ALA A 520 -12.15 -4.65 21.32
C ALA A 520 -11.44 -3.46 21.99
N ASP A 521 -11.07 -2.45 21.20
CA ASP A 521 -10.40 -1.24 21.70
C ASP A 521 -11.30 -0.44 22.65
N MET A 522 -12.59 -0.27 22.30
CA MET A 522 -13.56 0.41 23.16
C MET A 522 -13.77 -0.34 24.47
N LEU A 523 -13.89 -1.66 24.42
CA LEU A 523 -14.06 -2.49 25.62
C LEU A 523 -12.83 -2.44 26.52
N TYR A 524 -11.63 -2.43 25.95
CA TYR A 524 -10.40 -2.27 26.72
C TYR A 524 -10.42 -0.98 27.57
N HIS A 525 -10.86 0.14 26.99
CA HIS A 525 -10.95 1.41 27.71
C HIS A 525 -11.98 1.36 28.83
N VAL A 526 -13.16 0.79 28.56
CA VAL A 526 -14.22 0.62 29.58
C VAL A 526 -13.74 -0.27 30.74
N GLU A 527 -13.13 -1.41 30.43
CA GLU A 527 -12.59 -2.32 31.45
C GLU A 527 -11.52 -1.64 32.30
N THR A 528 -10.61 -0.89 31.67
CA THR A 528 -9.52 -0.20 32.37
C THR A 528 -10.01 0.98 33.22
N GLU A 529 -11.05 1.68 32.78
CA GLU A 529 -11.71 2.76 33.52
C GLU A 529 -12.47 2.23 34.75
N VAL A 530 -13.19 1.13 34.59
CA VAL A 530 -14.00 0.49 35.66
C VAL A 530 -13.13 -0.22 36.70
N ASP A 531 -12.07 -0.91 36.30
CA ASP A 531 -11.18 -1.65 37.22
C ASP A 531 -10.09 -0.79 37.89
N GLY A 532 -10.03 0.52 37.61
CA GLY A 532 -9.17 1.48 38.32
C GLY A 532 -7.66 1.27 38.15
N ARG A 533 -7.21 0.45 37.20
CA ARG A 533 -5.79 0.26 36.88
C ARG A 533 -5.30 1.35 35.93
N ARG A 534 -5.20 2.59 36.44
CA ARG A 534 -4.20 3.52 35.89
C ARG A 534 -2.84 2.87 36.11
N SER A 535 -2.14 2.53 35.01
CA SER A 535 -0.76 2.05 35.05
C SER A 535 0.04 2.88 36.07
N PRO A 536 0.71 2.25 37.05
CA PRO A 536 1.50 3.00 38.00
C PRO A 536 2.61 3.75 37.25
N PRO A 537 3.05 4.92 37.75
CA PRO A 537 4.18 5.62 37.15
C PRO A 537 5.39 4.68 37.15
N TRP A 538 6.02 4.55 35.99
CA TRP A 538 7.25 3.78 35.82
C TRP A 538 8.38 4.48 36.58
N GLU A 539 8.70 3.99 37.78
CA GLU A 539 9.98 4.25 38.46
C GLU A 539 10.87 3.01 38.27
N GLY A 540 11.99 3.21 37.56
CA GLY A 540 13.00 2.20 37.27
C GLY A 540 14.00 2.67 36.23
#